data_AF-A0A960L3P4-F1
#
_entry.id   AF-A0A960L3P4-F1
#
_cell.length_a   1.000
_cell.length_b   1.000
_cell.length_c   1.000
_cell.angle_alpha   90.00
_cell.angle_beta   90.00
_cell.angle_gamma   90.00
#
_symmetry.space_group_name_H-M   'P 1'
#
loop_
_entity.id
_entity.type
_entity.pdbx_description
1 polymer ?
#
loop_
_entity_poly.entity_id
_entity_poly.type
_entity_poly.pdbx_seq_one_letter_code
_entity_poly.pdbx_strand_id
1 'polypeptide(L)'
;MQKFSTIAEWIDAGNLKTGWYVVTPTRESEKAFATRCYKYSQAGNPYTTEAWFPKKLCMMVLNNFYTEDMGNMLWLVPEWLYRQKLDEGCTFL
;
A
#
# COMPACT_ATOMS: atom_id res chain seq x y z
N MET A 1 -0.04 14.97 11.82
CA MET A 1 -0.31 13.95 10.77
C MET A 1 -1.71 13.43 11.02
N GLN A 2 -2.63 13.63 10.08
CA GLN A 2 -4.02 13.19 10.20
C GLN A 2 -4.05 11.66 10.28
N LYS A 3 -4.85 11.10 11.20
CA LYS A 3 -5.05 9.67 11.34
C LYS A 3 -6.42 9.31 10.77
N PHE A 4 -6.47 8.26 9.97
CA PHE A 4 -7.68 7.67 9.42
C PHE A 4 -7.92 6.34 10.11
N SER A 5 -9.17 6.00 10.36
CA SER A 5 -9.55 4.69 10.91
C SER A 5 -10.16 3.81 9.82
N THR A 6 -10.74 4.42 8.79
CA THR A 6 -11.39 3.71 7.68
C THR A 6 -10.97 4.25 6.31
N ILE A 7 -11.17 3.45 5.27
CA ILE A 7 -10.95 3.88 3.88
C ILE A 7 -11.91 4.99 3.47
N ALA A 8 -13.18 4.91 3.86
CA ALA A 8 -14.15 5.97 3.55
C ALA A 8 -13.71 7.34 4.09
N GLU A 9 -13.25 7.40 5.35
CA GLU A 9 -12.72 8.63 5.95
C GLU A 9 -11.52 9.20 5.17
N TRP A 10 -10.63 8.33 4.69
CA TRP A 10 -9.48 8.72 3.89
C TRP A 10 -9.88 9.25 2.50
N ILE A 11 -10.89 8.63 1.88
CA ILE A 11 -11.47 9.08 0.60
C ILE A 11 -12.15 10.44 0.76
N ASP A 12 -12.98 10.62 1.78
CA ASP A 12 -13.70 11.87 2.07
C ASP A 12 -12.75 13.04 2.35
N ALA A 13 -11.58 12.76 2.93
CA ALA A 13 -10.52 13.74 3.13
C ALA A 13 -9.79 14.15 1.82
N GLY A 14 -10.23 13.64 0.66
CA GLY A 14 -9.62 13.89 -0.63
C GLY A 14 -8.31 13.12 -0.78
N ASN A 15 -8.38 11.79 -0.66
CA ASN A 15 -7.27 10.83 -0.68
C ASN A 15 -5.99 11.26 -1.43
N LEU A 16 -6.08 11.71 -2.68
CA LEU A 16 -4.93 12.13 -3.50
C LEU A 16 -4.13 13.31 -2.91
N LYS A 17 -4.77 14.17 -2.11
CA LYS A 17 -4.14 15.32 -1.44
C LYS A 17 -3.54 14.96 -0.08
N THR A 18 -3.84 13.77 0.44
CA THR A 18 -3.43 13.35 1.80
C THR A 18 -1.98 12.87 1.86
N GLY A 19 -1.37 12.55 0.71
CA GLY A 19 -0.01 11.99 0.65
C GLY A 19 0.07 10.53 1.10
N TRP A 20 -1.04 9.79 0.99
CA TRP A 20 -1.11 8.36 1.32
C TRP A 20 -1.61 7.57 0.12
N TYR A 21 -1.14 6.33 0.03
CA TYR A 21 -1.59 5.33 -0.94
C TYR A 21 -2.13 4.12 -0.19
N VAL A 22 -3.30 3.63 -0.59
CA VAL A 22 -3.85 2.38 -0.07
C VAL A 22 -3.13 1.20 -0.72
N VAL A 23 -2.79 0.20 0.09
CA VAL A 23 -2.11 -1.01 -0.34
C VAL A 23 -2.73 -2.22 0.36
N THR A 24 -3.02 -3.26 -0.41
CA THR A 24 -3.52 -4.55 0.10
C THR A 24 -2.33 -5.45 0.47
N PRO A 25 -2.25 -5.93 1.73
CA PRO A 25 -1.16 -6.82 2.14
C PRO A 25 -1.37 -8.23 1.55
N THR A 26 -0.31 -8.83 1.03
CA THR A 26 -0.29 -10.24 0.61
C THR A 26 0.33 -11.16 1.65
N ARG A 27 1.17 -10.60 2.53
CA ARG A 27 1.87 -11.32 3.58
C ARG A 27 2.26 -10.36 4.69
N GLU A 28 2.35 -10.87 5.91
CA GLU A 28 2.75 -10.07 7.06
C GLU A 28 3.84 -10.76 7.88
N SER A 29 4.67 -9.93 8.50
CA SER A 29 5.55 -10.29 9.61
C SER A 29 5.20 -9.43 10.82
N GLU A 30 5.89 -9.65 11.94
CA GLU A 30 5.73 -8.82 13.13
C GLU A 30 5.97 -7.32 12.85
N LYS A 31 6.95 -6.98 12.00
CA LYS A 31 7.44 -5.59 11.84
C LYS A 31 7.10 -4.96 10.49
N ALA A 32 6.69 -5.75 9.52
CA ALA A 32 6.49 -5.33 8.14
C ALA A 32 5.34 -6.10 7.48
N PHE A 33 4.75 -5.53 6.44
CA PHE A 33 3.86 -6.24 5.54
C PHE A 33 4.42 -6.18 4.11
N ALA A 34 4.03 -7.15 3.31
CA ALA A 34 4.38 -7.25 1.91
C ALA A 34 3.15 -6.99 1.05
N THR A 35 3.34 -6.40 -0.12
CA THR A 35 2.33 -6.35 -1.18
C THR A 35 2.93 -6.84 -2.48
N ARG A 36 2.09 -7.31 -3.39
CA ARG A 36 2.53 -7.79 -4.71
C ARG A 36 2.92 -6.59 -5.57
N CYS A 37 4.07 -6.69 -6.24
CA CYS A 37 4.50 -5.73 -7.26
C CYS A 37 5.05 -6.49 -8.47
N TYR A 38 5.06 -5.84 -9.63
CA TYR A 38 5.81 -6.30 -10.80
C TYR A 38 7.17 -5.63 -10.86
N LYS A 39 8.17 -6.39 -11.27
CA LYS A 39 9.48 -5.87 -11.69
C LYS A 39 9.81 -6.41 -13.07
N TYR A 40 10.76 -5.76 -13.73
CA TYR A 40 11.26 -6.17 -15.04
C TYR A 40 12.68 -6.70 -14.88
N SER A 41 12.97 -7.87 -15.47
CA SER A 41 14.32 -8.40 -15.51
C SER A 41 15.19 -7.56 -16.44
N GLN A 42 16.50 -7.81 -16.46
CA GLN A 42 17.42 -7.12 -17.39
C GLN A 42 17.06 -7.34 -18.87
N ALA A 43 16.37 -8.45 -19.18
CA ALA A 43 15.86 -8.74 -20.52
C ALA A 43 14.48 -8.10 -20.81
N GLY A 44 13.94 -7.29 -19.89
CA GLY A 44 12.64 -6.64 -20.02
C GLY A 44 11.44 -7.55 -19.76
N ASN A 45 11.64 -8.78 -19.26
CA ASN A 45 10.53 -9.67 -18.95
C ASN A 45 9.90 -9.30 -17.60
N PRO A 46 8.57 -9.11 -17.50
CA PRO A 46 7.91 -8.85 -16.24
C PRO A 46 7.92 -10.10 -15.37
N TYR A 47 8.11 -9.92 -14.08
CA TYR A 47 7.95 -10.97 -13.08
C TYR A 47 7.31 -10.41 -11.81
N THR A 48 6.57 -11.26 -11.12
CA THR A 48 5.90 -10.91 -9.87
C THR A 48 6.87 -11.06 -8.71
N THR A 49 6.89 -10.07 -7.82
CA THR A 49 7.65 -10.12 -6.57
C THR A 49 6.88 -9.42 -5.45
N GLU A 50 7.49 -9.30 -4.27
CA GLU A 50 6.90 -8.67 -3.09
C GLU A 50 7.67 -7.40 -2.72
N ALA A 51 6.94 -6.29 -2.54
CA ALA A 51 7.49 -5.07 -1.92
C ALA A 51 7.17 -5.06 -0.43
N TRP A 52 8.19 -4.87 0.40
CA TRP A 52 8.04 -4.84 1.85
C TRP A 52 7.99 -3.42 2.40
N PHE A 53 7.02 -3.17 3.27
CA PHE A 53 6.80 -1.91 3.95
C PHE A 53 6.87 -2.09 5.47
N PRO A 54 7.63 -1.24 6.20
CA PRO A 54 7.66 -1.28 7.66
C PRO A 54 6.35 -0.77 8.26
N LYS A 55 5.70 -1.58 9.11
CA LYS A 55 4.41 -1.25 9.76
C LYS A 55 4.47 0.04 10.56
N LYS A 56 5.61 0.32 11.21
CA LYS A 56 5.82 1.53 12.03
C LYS A 56 5.69 2.86 11.27
N LEU A 57 5.78 2.84 9.94
CA LEU A 57 5.68 4.03 9.08
C LEU A 57 4.35 4.09 8.33
N CYS A 58 3.51 3.08 8.48
CA CYS A 58 2.25 2.93 7.77
C CYS A 58 1.08 3.00 8.76
N MET A 59 -0.12 3.14 8.22
CA MET A 59 -1.34 3.22 9.02
C MET A 59 -2.29 2.12 8.58
N MET A 60 -2.75 1.31 9.54
CA MET A 60 -3.74 0.27 9.27
C MET A 60 -5.14 0.90 9.35
N VAL A 61 -5.97 0.63 8.35
CA VAL A 61 -7.32 1.17 8.22
C VAL A 61 -8.31 0.06 7.85
N LEU A 62 -9.53 0.17 8.36
CA LEU A 62 -10.61 -0.76 7.99
C LEU A 62 -11.14 -0.41 6.60
N ASN A 63 -11.23 -1.40 5.72
CA ASN A 63 -11.92 -1.25 4.45
C ASN A 63 -13.43 -1.34 4.64
N ASN A 64 -14.10 -0.18 4.65
CA ASN A 64 -15.55 -0.06 4.65
C ASN A 64 -16.11 0.53 3.35
N PHE A 65 -15.29 0.58 2.29
CA PHE A 65 -15.61 1.28 1.05
C PHE A 65 -15.54 0.37 -0.18
N TYR A 66 -14.44 -0.36 -0.36
CA TYR A 66 -14.28 -1.26 -1.51
C TYR A 66 -15.02 -2.57 -1.26
N THR A 67 -15.89 -2.96 -2.20
CA THR A 67 -16.80 -4.11 -2.06
C THR A 67 -16.10 -5.46 -2.07
N GLU A 68 -15.00 -5.60 -2.80
CA GLU A 68 -14.30 -6.88 -2.98
C GLU A 68 -13.65 -7.39 -1.69
N ASP A 69 -13.19 -6.46 -0.84
CA ASP A 69 -12.46 -6.75 0.40
C ASP A 69 -13.10 -6.06 1.62
N MET A 70 -14.41 -5.81 1.58
CA MET A 70 -15.10 -5.07 2.64
C MET A 70 -15.00 -5.81 3.98
N GLY A 71 -14.59 -5.11 5.03
CA GLY A 71 -14.31 -5.66 6.36
C GLY A 71 -12.84 -6.05 6.59
N ASN A 72 -12.01 -6.11 5.54
CA ASN A 72 -10.58 -6.40 5.68
C ASN A 72 -9.79 -5.17 6.16
N MET A 73 -8.64 -5.42 6.80
CA MET A 73 -7.69 -4.36 7.14
C MET A 73 -6.76 -4.11 5.96
N LEU A 74 -6.66 -2.84 5.55
CA LEU A 74 -5.73 -2.37 4.52
C LEU A 74 -4.68 -1.46 5.16
N TRP A 75 -3.62 -1.17 4.40
CA TRP A 75 -2.55 -0.30 4.84
C TRP A 75 -2.50 0.97 3.99
N LEU A 76 -2.49 2.13 4.65
CA LEU A 76 -2.09 3.40 4.06
C LEU A 76 -0.58 3.55 4.20
N VAL A 77 0.09 3.70 3.06
CA VAL A 77 1.53 3.91 2.92
C VAL A 77 1.79 5.37 2.56
N PRO A 78 2.71 6.08 3.23
CA PRO A 78 3.00 7.46 2.89
C PRO A 78 3.65 7.53 1.50
N GLU A 79 3.32 8.57 0.74
CA GLU A 79 3.71 8.75 -0.66
C GLU A 79 5.22 8.58 -0.89
N TRP A 80 6.05 9.18 -0.04
CA TRP A 80 7.50 9.10 -0.18
C TRP A 80 8.02 7.66 -0.10
N LEU A 81 7.41 6.82 0.75
CA LEU A 81 7.80 5.43 0.93
C LEU A 81 7.27 4.57 -0.22
N TYR A 82 6.07 4.87 -0.70
CA TYR A 82 5.51 4.25 -1.90
C TYR A 82 6.39 4.54 -3.13
N ARG A 83 6.76 5.82 -3.33
CA ARG A 83 7.66 6.26 -4.41
C ARG A 83 9.04 5.62 -4.34
N GLN A 84 9.60 5.48 -3.13
CA GLN A 84 10.86 4.78 -2.96
C GLN A 84 10.80 3.35 -3.52
N LYS A 85 9.66 2.65 -3.39
CA LYS A 85 9.48 1.32 -4.00
C LYS A 85 9.32 1.37 -5.51
N LEU A 86 8.69 2.41 -6.06
CA LEU A 86 8.69 2.64 -7.50
C LEU A 86 10.12 2.81 -8.04
N ASP A 87 10.96 3.59 -7.33
CA ASP A 87 12.36 3.81 -7.70
C ASP A 87 13.22 2.52 -7.59
N GLU A 88 12.84 1.60 -6.70
CA GLU A 88 13.39 0.24 -6.62
C GLU A 88 12.89 -0.69 -7.76
N GLY A 89 12.10 -0.16 -8.69
CA GLY A 89 11.57 -0.85 -9.86
C GLY A 89 10.26 -1.61 -9.64
N CYS A 90 9.60 -1.47 -8.48
CA CYS A 90 8.28 -2.07 -8.28
C CYS A 90 7.20 -1.26 -9.01
N THR A 91 6.34 -1.95 -9.75
CA THR A 91 5.07 -1.41 -10.25
C THR A 91 3.93 -2.08 -9.49
N PHE A 92 3.09 -1.28 -8.84
CA PHE A 92 1.91 -1.76 -8.12
C PHE A 92 0.69 -1.68 -9.02
N LEU A 93 -0.25 -2.62 -8.86
CA LEU A 93 -1.55 -2.61 -9.53
C LEU A 93 -2.59 -1.85 -8.71
#